data_AF-A0A1Q8R092-F1
#
_entry.id   AF-A0A1Q8R092-F1
#
_cell.length_a   1.000
_cell.length_b   1.000
_cell.length_c   1.000
_cell.angle_alpha   90.00
_cell.angle_beta   90.00
_cell.angle_gamma   90.00
#
_symmetry.space_group_name_H-M   'P 1'
#
loop_
_entity.id
_entity.type
_entity.pdbx_description
1 polymer ?
#
loop_
_entity_poly.entity_id
_entity_poly.type
_entity_poly.pdbx_seq_one_letter_code
_entity_poly.pdbx_strand_id
1 'polypeptide(L)'
;MKIGIVACSGASNTGILTTKASLKALSKDENLGIVCAMGIPLGLENIVTNAKKHDKFIALNGCELQCATKALATIELKPDQNVVLTKDLNIAKNKNYDEETHLEEVVEFVLDAARSLKEE
;
A
#
# COMPACT_ATOMS: atom_id res chain seq x y z
N MET A 1 14.82 -9.68 -4.03
CA MET A 1 14.39 -8.54 -3.20
C MET A 1 12.90 -8.66 -2.95
N LYS A 2 12.43 -8.50 -1.71
CA LYS A 2 11.00 -8.49 -1.37
C LYS A 2 10.53 -7.08 -1.06
N ILE A 3 9.40 -6.68 -1.65
CA ILE A 3 8.81 -5.35 -1.50
C ILE A 3 7.51 -5.47 -0.71
N GLY A 4 7.42 -4.80 0.43
CA GLY A 4 6.24 -4.80 1.29
C GLY A 4 5.26 -3.70 0.89
N ILE A 5 4.03 -4.07 0.54
CA ILE A 5 2.93 -3.13 0.30
C ILE A 5 2.16 -2.94 1.60
N VAL A 6 2.11 -1.70 2.07
CA VAL A 6 1.25 -1.27 3.16
C VAL A 6 0.07 -0.51 2.56
N ALA A 7 -1.09 -1.15 2.54
CA ALA A 7 -2.31 -0.54 2.02
C ALA A 7 -3.09 0.16 3.14
N CYS A 8 -3.57 1.38 2.85
CA CYS A 8 -4.66 1.96 3.62
C CYS A 8 -5.93 1.12 3.42
N SER A 9 -6.76 0.96 4.46
CA SER A 9 -8.01 0.19 4.40
C SER A 9 -9.14 0.90 5.15
N GLY A 10 -9.34 2.20 4.86
CA GLY A 10 -10.43 3.00 5.42
C GLY A 10 -11.78 2.76 4.74
N ALA A 11 -12.88 3.13 5.40
CA ALA A 11 -14.24 3.07 4.86
C ALA A 11 -14.50 4.18 3.81
N SER A 12 -13.85 4.09 2.65
CA SER A 12 -14.08 4.92 1.45
C SER A 12 -13.73 4.14 0.18
N ASN A 13 -14.22 4.58 -0.98
CA ASN A 13 -13.83 3.98 -2.27
C ASN A 13 -12.30 3.87 -2.41
N THR A 14 -11.58 4.93 -2.08
CA THR A 14 -10.11 4.95 -2.19
C THR A 14 -9.42 3.99 -1.22
N GLY A 15 -9.97 3.77 -0.01
CA GLY A 15 -9.41 2.79 0.95
C GLY A 15 -9.68 1.33 0.55
N ILE A 16 -10.84 1.08 -0.07
CA ILE A 16 -11.14 -0.24 -0.64
C ILE A 16 -10.30 -0.48 -1.90
N LEU A 17 -10.15 0.52 -2.77
CA LEU A 17 -9.31 0.46 -3.97
C LEU A 17 -7.86 0.14 -3.64
N THR A 18 -7.25 0.80 -2.65
CA THR A 18 -5.87 0.49 -2.24
C THR A 18 -5.73 -0.97 -1.78
N THR A 19 -6.72 -1.50 -1.05
CA THR A 19 -6.73 -2.90 -0.59
C THR A 19 -6.85 -3.86 -1.79
N LYS A 20 -7.84 -3.65 -2.67
CA LYS A 20 -8.06 -4.49 -3.86
C LYS A 20 -6.85 -4.46 -4.81
N ALA A 21 -6.30 -3.28 -5.07
CA ALA A 21 -5.15 -3.11 -5.95
C ALA A 21 -3.92 -3.82 -5.42
N SER A 22 -3.66 -3.74 -4.11
CA SER A 22 -2.52 -4.44 -3.48
C SER A 22 -2.61 -5.96 -3.64
N LEU A 23 -3.81 -6.54 -3.44
CA LEU A 23 -4.04 -7.97 -3.62
C LEU A 23 -3.90 -8.40 -5.09
N LYS A 24 -4.39 -7.57 -6.02
CA LYS A 24 -4.28 -7.85 -7.45
C LYS A 24 -2.82 -7.72 -7.94
N ALA A 25 -2.08 -6.72 -7.48
CA ALA A 25 -0.65 -6.60 -7.76
C ALA A 25 0.14 -7.80 -7.20
N LEU A 26 -0.16 -8.24 -5.98
CA LEU A 26 0.43 -9.44 -5.38
C LEU A 26 0.27 -10.69 -6.26
N SER A 27 -0.88 -10.87 -6.91
CA SER A 27 -1.10 -11.98 -7.84
C SER A 27 -0.30 -11.90 -9.14
N LYS A 28 0.25 -10.73 -9.47
CA LYS A 28 0.99 -10.45 -10.71
C LYS A 28 2.52 -10.44 -10.50
N ASP A 29 3.03 -10.26 -9.28
CA ASP A 29 4.48 -10.24 -8.98
C ASP A 29 4.79 -10.94 -7.65
N GLU A 30 5.54 -12.04 -7.73
CA GLU A 30 5.94 -12.87 -6.58
C GLU A 30 6.88 -12.18 -5.59
N ASN A 31 7.49 -11.06 -5.99
CA ASN A 31 8.38 -10.28 -5.12
C ASN A 31 7.61 -9.33 -4.21
N LEU A 32 6.31 -9.14 -4.45
CA LEU A 32 5.44 -8.33 -3.60
C LEU A 32 5.00 -9.15 -2.38
N GLY A 33 4.87 -8.46 -1.25
CA GLY A 33 4.28 -8.99 -0.03
C GLY A 33 3.32 -7.99 0.59
N ILE A 34 2.29 -8.46 1.28
CA ILE A 34 1.37 -7.58 2.02
C ILE A 34 1.87 -7.40 3.44
N VAL A 35 1.90 -6.15 3.88
CA VAL A 35 2.25 -5.76 5.24
C VAL A 35 1.02 -5.17 5.91
N CYS A 36 0.62 -5.76 7.04
CA CYS A 36 -0.60 -5.37 7.74
C CYS A 36 -0.47 -3.97 8.37
N ALA A 37 -1.16 -2.99 7.77
CA ALA A 37 -1.13 -1.60 8.19
C ALA A 37 -1.66 -1.36 9.61
N MET A 38 -2.56 -2.21 10.12
CA MET A 38 -3.08 -2.10 11.49
C MET A 38 -2.24 -2.90 12.49
N GLY A 39 -1.67 -4.03 12.07
CA GLY A 39 -0.90 -4.89 12.97
C GLY A 39 0.44 -4.31 13.40
N ILE A 40 1.06 -3.52 12.52
CA ILE A 40 2.30 -2.77 12.83
C ILE A 40 2.11 -1.81 14.01
N PRO A 41 1.19 -0.82 13.97
CA PRO A 41 1.04 0.14 15.06
C PRO A 41 0.52 -0.49 16.36
N LEU A 42 -0.11 -1.66 16.31
CA LEU A 42 -0.48 -2.44 17.50
C LEU A 42 0.70 -3.19 18.13
N GLY A 43 1.89 -3.15 17.51
CA GLY A 43 3.08 -3.82 18.04
C GLY A 43 2.96 -5.35 18.02
N LEU A 44 2.14 -5.93 17.15
CA LEU A 44 1.98 -7.38 17.07
C LEU A 44 3.28 -8.02 16.57
N GLU A 45 4.01 -8.68 17.48
CA GLU A 45 5.40 -9.12 17.29
C GLU A 45 5.63 -9.88 15.98
N ASN A 46 4.78 -10.86 15.67
CA ASN A 46 4.87 -11.64 14.43
C ASN A 46 4.65 -10.78 13.18
N ILE A 47 3.78 -9.77 13.24
CA ILE A 47 3.51 -8.86 12.12
C ILE A 47 4.68 -7.90 11.94
N VAL A 48 5.18 -7.30 13.02
CA VAL A 48 6.34 -6.38 12.97
C VAL A 48 7.59 -7.12 12.47
N THR A 49 7.84 -8.32 12.98
CA THR A 49 8.98 -9.16 12.55
C THR A 49 8.86 -9.53 11.09
N ASN A 50 7.67 -9.91 10.60
CA ASN A 50 7.48 -10.21 9.18
C ASN A 50 7.56 -8.97 8.30
N ALA A 51 7.08 -7.81 8.75
CA ALA A 51 7.21 -6.56 8.02
C ALA A 51 8.69 -6.23 7.76
N LYS A 52 9.54 -6.33 8.80
CA LYS A 52 10.99 -6.07 8.73
C LYS A 52 11.80 -7.05 7.85
N LYS A 53 11.18 -8.11 7.32
CA LYS A 53 11.82 -9.01 6.33
C LYS A 53 11.76 -8.49 4.89
N HIS A 54 11.00 -7.42 4.62
CA HIS A 54 10.96 -6.79 3.32
C HIS A 54 12.12 -5.81 3.20
N ASP A 55 12.72 -5.76 2.02
CA ASP A 55 13.87 -4.90 1.73
C ASP A 55 13.44 -3.46 1.45
N LYS A 56 12.24 -3.30 0.88
CA LYS A 56 11.67 -2.05 0.41
C LYS A 56 10.19 -1.98 0.71
N PHE A 57 9.61 -0.78 0.76
CA PHE A 57 8.21 -0.57 1.11
C PHE A 57 7.49 0.39 0.16
N ILE A 58 6.27 0.00 -0.23
CA ILE A 58 5.30 0.86 -0.91
C ILE A 58 4.19 1.18 0.09
N ALA A 59 4.04 2.45 0.46
CA ALA A 59 2.88 2.93 1.21
C ALA A 59 1.81 3.39 0.21
N LEU A 60 0.72 2.64 0.13
CA LEU A 60 -0.40 2.90 -0.76
C LEU A 60 -1.57 3.51 0.03
N ASN A 61 -1.71 4.83 -0.04
CA ASN A 61 -2.67 5.60 0.73
C ASN A 61 -3.87 6.04 -0.12
N GLY A 62 -5.07 5.83 0.40
CA GLY A 62 -6.30 6.30 -0.27
C GLY A 62 -6.58 7.79 -0.13
N CYS A 63 -5.95 8.50 0.83
CA CYS A 63 -6.15 9.94 1.04
C CYS A 63 -4.98 10.57 1.81
N GLU A 64 -5.01 11.90 1.95
CA GLU A 64 -4.01 12.76 2.56
C GLU A 64 -3.70 12.45 4.04
N LEU A 65 -4.56 11.67 4.72
CA LEU A 65 -4.29 11.17 6.06
C LEU A 65 -3.05 10.26 6.12
N GLN A 66 -2.69 9.61 5.02
CA GLN A 66 -1.48 8.80 4.86
C GLN A 66 -1.32 7.70 5.94
N CYS A 67 -2.40 6.96 6.20
CA CYS A 67 -2.43 5.95 7.27
C CYS A 67 -1.36 4.85 7.10
N ALA A 68 -1.09 4.39 5.87
CA ALA A 68 -0.07 3.37 5.61
C ALA A 68 1.34 3.87 5.94
N THR A 69 1.64 5.10 5.54
CA THR A 69 2.91 5.78 5.85
C THR A 69 3.10 5.95 7.35
N LYS A 70 2.04 6.38 8.05
CA LYS A 70 2.06 6.52 9.51
C LYS A 70 2.22 5.18 10.21
N ALA A 71 1.64 4.09 9.70
CA ALA A 71 1.83 2.76 10.24
C ALA A 71 3.31 2.34 10.20
N LEU A 72 3.98 2.48 9.05
CA LEU A 72 5.42 2.18 8.93
C LEU A 72 6.27 3.01 9.91
N ALA A 73 5.95 4.29 10.07
CA ALA A 73 6.68 5.17 10.97
C ALA A 73 6.66 4.71 12.43
N THR A 74 5.63 3.97 12.88
CA THR A 74 5.56 3.45 14.26
C THR A 74 6.61 2.39 14.58
N ILE A 75 7.22 1.79 13.56
CA ILE A 75 8.34 0.85 13.68
C ILE A 75 9.62 1.40 13.04
N GLU A 76 9.71 2.73 12.95
CA GLU A 76 10.87 3.49 12.45
C GLU A 76 11.24 3.19 10.99
N LEU A 77 10.28 2.69 10.20
CA LEU A 77 10.45 2.47 8.77
C LEU A 77 9.83 3.62 7.98
N LYS A 78 10.43 3.92 6.82
CA LYS A 78 9.90 4.87 5.84
C LYS A 78 9.57 4.11 4.56
N PRO A 79 8.49 4.45 3.85
CA PRO A 79 8.25 3.91 2.53
C PRO A 79 9.29 4.43 1.54
N ASP A 80 9.77 3.56 0.66
CA ASP A 80 10.58 3.95 -0.50
C ASP A 80 9.71 4.57 -1.59
N GLN A 81 8.45 4.14 -1.69
CA GLN A 81 7.43 4.75 -2.55
C GLN A 81 6.19 5.09 -1.72
N ASN A 82 5.76 6.35 -1.77
CA ASN A 82 4.58 6.84 -1.07
C ASN A 82 3.55 7.40 -2.05
N VAL A 83 2.38 6.78 -2.09
CA VAL A 83 1.33 7.09 -3.05
C VAL A 83 0.07 7.52 -2.31
N VAL A 84 -0.57 8.59 -2.77
CA VAL A 84 -1.83 9.11 -2.25
C VAL A 84 -2.84 9.23 -3.38
N LEU A 85 -3.78 8.29 -3.49
CA LEU A 85 -4.70 8.18 -4.63
C LEU A 85 -5.46 9.48 -4.95
N THR A 86 -5.91 10.21 -3.91
CA THR A 86 -6.65 11.47 -4.10
C THR A 86 -5.80 12.61 -4.67
N LYS A 87 -4.48 12.56 -4.48
CA LYS A 87 -3.55 13.61 -4.87
C LYS A 87 -2.77 13.24 -6.13
N ASP A 88 -2.25 12.02 -6.17
CA ASP A 88 -1.31 11.58 -7.20
C ASP A 88 -2.03 10.98 -8.42
N LEU A 89 -3.23 10.40 -8.22
CA LEU A 89 -4.08 9.87 -9.31
C LEU A 89 -5.40 10.64 -9.47
N ASN A 90 -5.62 11.71 -8.71
CA ASN A 90 -6.85 12.52 -8.73
C ASN A 90 -8.15 11.71 -8.54
N ILE A 91 -8.08 10.58 -7.83
CA ILE A 91 -9.25 9.72 -7.57
C ILE A 91 -10.06 10.33 -6.41
N ALA A 92 -11.24 10.88 -6.71
CA ALA A 92 -12.07 11.54 -5.71
C ALA A 92 -12.57 10.55 -4.64
N LYS A 93 -12.40 10.91 -3.37
CA LYS A 93 -12.88 10.12 -2.24
C LYS A 93 -14.41 10.21 -2.12
N ASN A 94 -15.08 9.07 -2.08
CA ASN A 94 -16.52 8.94 -1.94
C ASN A 94 -16.89 7.68 -1.10
N LYS A 95 -18.19 7.39 -0.98
CA LYS A 95 -18.73 6.25 -0.20
C LYS A 95 -19.21 5.07 -1.06
N ASN A 96 -18.88 5.05 -2.35
CA ASN A 96 -19.15 3.94 -3.24
C ASN A 96 -18.07 2.86 -3.07
N TYR A 97 -18.28 1.94 -2.12
CA TYR A 97 -17.27 0.93 -1.76
C TYR A 97 -17.05 -0.13 -2.85
N ASP A 98 -17.96 -0.24 -3.81
CA ASP A 98 -17.91 -1.20 -4.92
C ASP A 98 -17.30 -0.59 -6.20
N GLU A 99 -16.86 0.67 -6.16
CA GLU A 99 -16.23 1.34 -7.28
C GLU A 99 -14.88 0.71 -7.64
N GLU A 100 -14.74 0.29 -8.89
CA GLU A 100 -13.51 -0.33 -9.41
C GLU A 100 -12.97 0.37 -10.68
N THR A 101 -13.55 1.52 -11.06
CA THR A 101 -13.19 2.25 -12.29
C THR A 101 -11.68 2.50 -12.42
N HIS A 102 -11.00 2.76 -11.29
CA HIS A 102 -9.57 3.04 -11.24
C HIS A 102 -8.73 1.84 -10.77
N LEU A 103 -9.31 0.64 -10.62
CA LEU A 103 -8.60 -0.50 -10.03
C LEU A 103 -7.36 -0.88 -10.84
N GLU A 104 -7.47 -1.03 -12.16
CA GLU A 104 -6.31 -1.37 -13.00
C GLU A 104 -5.26 -0.27 -13.00
N GLU A 105 -5.67 1.00 -13.00
CA GLU A 105 -4.75 2.14 -12.93
C GLU A 105 -3.91 2.09 -11.65
N VAL A 106 -4.53 1.84 -10.50
CA VAL A 106 -3.83 1.72 -9.22
C VAL A 106 -2.93 0.47 -9.20
N VAL A 107 -3.36 -0.64 -9.81
CA VAL A 107 -2.55 -1.86 -9.91
C VAL A 107 -1.29 -1.63 -10.73
N GLU A 108 -1.42 -1.05 -11.92
CA GLU A 108 -0.27 -0.77 -12.79
C GLU A 108 0.67 0.23 -12.13
N PHE A 109 0.15 1.25 -11.43
CA PHE A 109 0.99 2.15 -10.63
C PHE A 109 1.83 1.37 -9.59
N VAL A 110 1.21 0.45 -8.84
CA VAL A 110 1.94 -0.35 -7.84
C VAL A 110 3.01 -1.23 -8.49
N LEU A 111 2.72 -1.81 -9.66
CA LEU A 111 3.68 -2.64 -10.39
C LEU A 111 4.84 -1.81 -10.94
N ASP A 112 4.59 -0.62 -11.46
CA ASP A 112 5.63 0.27 -11.95
C ASP A 112 6.51 0.80 -10.82
N ALA A 113 5.91 1.18 -9.68
CA ALA A 113 6.64 1.51 -8.47
C ALA A 113 7.49 0.32 -7.97
N ALA A 114 7.01 -0.91 -8.09
CA ALA A 114 7.77 -2.10 -7.74
C ALA A 114 8.93 -2.38 -8.72
N ARG A 115 8.75 -2.10 -10.02
CA ARG A 115 9.82 -2.21 -11.02
C ARG A 115 10.92 -1.19 -10.79
N SER A 116 10.57 0.08 -10.55
CA SER A 116 11.57 1.13 -10.31
C SER A 116 12.45 0.80 -9.09
N LEU A 117 11.85 0.28 -8.01
CA LEU A 117 12.58 -0.11 -6.81
C LEU A 117 13.56 -1.27 -7.04
N LYS A 118 13.37 -2.09 -8.07
CA LYS A 118 14.28 -3.20 -8.44
C LYS A 118 15.49 -2.73 -9.25
N GLU A 119 15.42 -1.54 -9.84
CA GLU A 119 16.47 -0.96 -10.68
C GLU A 119 17.44 -0.07 -9.87
N GLU A 120 17.06 0.31 -8.65
CA GLU A 120 17.87 1.06 -7.67
C GLU A 120 18.84 0.16 -6.87
#